data_AF-S8C4H6-F1
#
_entry.id   AF-S8C4H6-F1
#
_cell.length_a   1.000
_cell.length_b   1.000
_cell.length_c   1.000
_cell.angle_alpha   90.00
_cell.angle_beta   90.00
_cell.angle_gamma   90.00
#
_symmetry.space_group_name_H-M   'P 1'
#
loop_
_entity.id
_entity.type
_entity.pdbx_description
1 polymer ?
#
loop_
_entity_poly.entity_id
_entity_poly.type
_entity_poly.pdbx_seq_one_letter_code
_entity_poly.pdbx_strand_id
1 'polypeptide(L)'
;KVSALNESVPGNVKSVFRSWERRLNSAEAYLESNEGDPELIVFIPFTSDVKIKSISVVGGSDGTSPAKMRAFINRDGIDFSDAHSMQPVQEWDLVENLQGLLEYQTR
;
A
#
# COMPACT_ATOMS: atom_id res chain seq x y z
N LYS A 1 6.85 1.13 -13.42
CA LYS A 1 7.89 0.68 -12.47
C LYS A 1 7.39 0.95 -11.05
N VAL A 2 7.03 -0.06 -10.28
CA VAL A 2 6.63 0.13 -8.86
C VAL A 2 7.89 0.17 -7.99
N SER A 3 7.87 1.01 -6.95
CA SER A 3 8.93 1.13 -5.92
C SER A 3 8.33 1.45 -4.56
N ALA A 4 9.11 1.25 -3.49
CA ALA A 4 8.70 1.60 -2.13
C ALA A 4 9.85 2.26 -1.35
N LEU A 5 9.50 2.98 -0.29
CA LEU A 5 10.42 3.42 0.77
C LEU A 5 10.15 2.60 2.03
N ASN A 6 11.22 2.33 2.77
CA ASN A 6 11.21 1.57 4.01
C ASN A 6 10.80 0.09 3.88
N GLU A 7 10.89 -0.52 2.70
CA GLU A 7 10.70 -1.97 2.57
C GLU A 7 11.90 -2.74 3.15
N SER A 8 11.63 -3.77 3.96
CA SER A 8 12.65 -4.63 4.60
C SER A 8 13.55 -5.34 3.57
N VAL A 9 12.95 -5.76 2.46
CA VAL A 9 13.66 -6.38 1.33
C VAL A 9 13.55 -5.46 0.11
N PRO A 10 14.66 -4.86 -0.37
CA PRO A 10 14.62 -3.93 -1.52
C PRO A 10 14.00 -4.53 -2.78
N GLY A 11 13.05 -3.80 -3.37
CA GLY A 11 12.31 -4.18 -4.57
C GLY A 11 11.19 -5.20 -4.37
N ASN A 12 10.96 -5.67 -3.15
CA ASN A 12 9.97 -6.69 -2.83
C ASN A 12 8.53 -6.17 -2.96
N VAL A 13 8.30 -4.85 -2.97
CA VAL A 13 6.98 -4.27 -3.23
C VAL A 13 6.32 -4.77 -4.53
N LYS A 14 7.11 -5.21 -5.51
CA LYS A 14 6.57 -5.80 -6.75
C LYS A 14 5.84 -7.11 -6.52
N SER A 15 6.16 -7.84 -5.44
CA SER A 15 5.64 -9.17 -5.15
C SER A 15 4.21 -9.15 -4.61
N VAL A 16 3.74 -8.00 -4.11
CA VAL A 16 2.36 -7.85 -3.59
C VAL A 16 1.35 -7.43 -4.64
N PHE A 17 1.79 -7.03 -5.84
CA PHE A 17 0.90 -6.77 -6.98
C PHE A 17 0.66 -8.06 -7.75
N ARG A 18 -0.53 -8.64 -7.58
CA ARG A 18 -0.87 -9.97 -8.10
C ARG A 18 -2.17 -9.98 -8.87
N SER A 19 -2.36 -11.06 -9.64
CA SER A 19 -3.68 -11.37 -10.18
C SER A 19 -4.69 -11.61 -9.05
N TRP A 20 -5.96 -11.33 -9.34
CA TRP A 20 -7.05 -11.46 -8.38
C TRP A 20 -7.08 -12.84 -7.69
N GLU A 21 -6.81 -13.92 -8.43
CA GLU A 21 -6.81 -15.30 -7.93
C GLU A 21 -5.68 -15.56 -6.91
N ARG A 22 -4.54 -14.85 -7.03
CA ARG A 22 -3.36 -15.03 -6.18
C ARG A 22 -3.26 -14.00 -5.05
N ARG A 23 -4.25 -13.10 -4.93
CA ARG A 23 -4.22 -11.97 -3.97
C ARG A 23 -4.13 -12.39 -2.50
N LEU A 24 -4.57 -13.61 -2.17
CA LEU A 24 -4.55 -14.15 -0.79
C LEU A 24 -3.37 -15.08 -0.50
N ASN A 25 -2.46 -15.31 -1.47
CA ASN A 25 -1.36 -16.26 -1.31
C ASN A 25 -0.19 -15.66 -0.51
N SER A 26 -0.41 -15.25 0.75
CA SER A 26 0.64 -14.60 1.57
C SER A 26 1.90 -15.44 1.76
N ALA A 27 1.81 -16.77 1.61
CA ALA A 27 2.96 -17.68 1.65
C ALA A 27 3.96 -17.49 0.51
N GLU A 28 3.53 -16.96 -0.64
CA GLU A 28 4.41 -16.75 -1.81
C GLU A 28 5.32 -15.54 -1.63
N ALA A 29 4.76 -14.45 -1.12
CA ALA A 29 5.50 -13.24 -0.75
C ALA A 29 4.59 -12.27 0.01
N TYR A 30 5.21 -11.33 0.69
CA TYR A 30 4.57 -10.22 1.39
C TYR A 30 5.49 -9.01 1.33
N LEU A 31 4.96 -7.83 1.64
CA LEU A 31 5.72 -6.60 1.78
C LEU A 31 5.71 -6.21 3.25
N GLU A 32 6.89 -5.97 3.80
CA GLU A 32 7.10 -5.62 5.21
C GLU A 32 7.98 -4.38 5.27
N SER A 33 7.72 -3.53 6.26
CA SER A 33 8.57 -2.37 6.55
C SER A 33 9.84 -2.78 7.32
N ASN A 34 10.84 -1.92 7.43
CA ASN A 34 12.03 -2.24 8.23
C ASN A 34 11.69 -2.42 9.72
N GLU A 35 12.52 -3.21 10.42
CA GLU A 35 12.36 -3.45 11.85
C GLU A 35 12.40 -2.13 12.64
N GLY A 36 11.40 -1.95 13.51
CA GLY A 36 11.29 -0.77 14.38
C GLY A 36 10.63 0.46 13.72
N ASP A 37 10.29 0.40 12.43
CA ASP A 37 9.56 1.46 11.72
C ASP A 37 8.37 0.87 10.93
N PRO A 38 7.12 1.09 11.38
CA PRO A 38 5.94 0.55 10.71
C PRO A 38 5.51 1.33 9.45
N GLU A 39 6.16 2.46 9.15
CA GLU A 39 5.74 3.31 8.04
C GLU A 39 6.28 2.80 6.70
N LEU A 40 5.44 2.83 5.66
CA LEU A 40 5.79 2.35 4.33
C LEU A 40 5.16 3.27 3.29
N ILE A 41 5.94 3.66 2.28
CA ILE A 41 5.43 4.41 1.12
C ILE A 41 5.55 3.54 -0.12
N VAL A 42 4.46 3.41 -0.88
CA VAL A 42 4.42 2.63 -2.12
C VAL A 42 4.09 3.54 -3.30
N PHE A 43 4.96 3.58 -4.30
CA PHE A 43 4.78 4.34 -5.53
C PHE A 43 4.28 3.44 -6.66
N ILE A 44 3.11 3.78 -7.19
CA ILE A 44 2.44 3.03 -8.26
C ILE A 44 2.24 3.95 -9.46
N PRO A 45 3.12 3.90 -10.48
CA PRO A 45 2.88 4.65 -11.70
C PRO A 45 1.87 3.92 -12.59
N PHE A 46 0.96 4.68 -13.18
CA PHE A 46 0.07 4.22 -14.24
C PHE A 46 0.64 4.59 -15.60
N THR A 47 0.42 3.72 -16.60
CA THR A 47 0.87 3.93 -17.98
C THR A 47 -0.07 4.81 -18.80
N SER A 48 -1.23 5.14 -18.24
CA SER A 48 -2.26 5.97 -18.82
C SER A 48 -3.06 6.63 -17.71
N ASP A 49 -3.84 7.64 -18.04
CA ASP A 49 -4.78 8.24 -17.10
C ASP A 49 -5.81 7.20 -16.67
N VAL A 50 -5.98 7.04 -15.37
CA VAL A 50 -6.93 6.10 -14.77
C VAL A 50 -7.72 6.80 -13.67
N LYS A 51 -8.96 6.37 -13.47
CA LYS A 51 -9.72 6.66 -12.26
C LYS A 51 -9.80 5.39 -11.42
N ILE A 52 -9.03 5.35 -10.33
CA ILE A 52 -9.15 4.28 -9.33
C ILE A 52 -10.53 4.42 -8.70
N LYS A 53 -11.31 3.33 -8.62
CA LYS A 53 -12.64 3.30 -7.99
C LYS A 53 -12.57 2.88 -6.53
N SER A 54 -11.76 1.87 -6.25
CA SER A 54 -11.58 1.32 -4.92
C SER A 54 -10.17 0.77 -4.76
N ILE A 55 -9.74 0.66 -3.51
CA ILE A 55 -8.48 0.07 -3.09
C ILE A 55 -8.81 -1.03 -2.09
N SER A 56 -8.14 -2.18 -2.19
CA SER A 56 -8.20 -3.23 -1.18
C SER A 56 -6.78 -3.49 -0.70
N VAL A 57 -6.60 -3.50 0.62
CA VAL A 57 -5.32 -3.81 1.27
C VAL A 57 -5.52 -5.11 2.03
N VAL A 58 -4.66 -6.08 1.77
CA VAL A 58 -4.59 -7.35 2.51
C VAL A 58 -3.27 -7.33 3.29
N GLY A 59 -3.38 -7.08 4.59
CA GLY A 59 -2.24 -7.06 5.51
C GLY A 59 -1.97 -8.42 6.16
N GLY A 60 -0.99 -8.46 7.06
CA GLY A 60 -0.72 -9.62 7.90
C GLY A 60 -1.70 -9.74 9.08
N SER A 61 -1.59 -10.83 9.83
CA SER A 61 -2.37 -11.06 11.06
C SER A 61 -1.69 -10.46 12.29
N ASP A 62 -2.38 -10.50 13.42
CA ASP A 62 -1.80 -10.23 14.74
C ASP A 62 -1.24 -8.81 14.87
N GLY A 63 -1.94 -7.82 14.30
CA GLY A 63 -1.56 -6.41 14.40
C GLY A 63 -0.45 -5.96 13.45
N THR A 64 -0.01 -6.84 12.54
CA THR A 64 0.97 -6.48 11.48
C THR A 64 0.31 -5.82 10.26
N SER A 65 -1.03 -5.82 10.17
CA SER A 65 -1.76 -5.11 9.13
C SER A 65 -1.65 -3.59 9.31
N PRO A 66 -1.49 -2.80 8.23
CA PRO A 66 -1.57 -1.36 8.34
C PRO A 66 -2.97 -0.93 8.80
N ALA A 67 -3.00 0.03 9.73
CA ALA A 67 -4.25 0.57 10.30
C ALA A 67 -4.70 1.88 9.63
N LYS A 68 -3.84 2.53 8.85
CA LYS A 68 -4.14 3.78 8.15
C LYS A 68 -3.47 3.80 6.78
N MET A 69 -4.17 4.37 5.79
CA MET A 69 -3.64 4.61 4.45
C MET A 69 -3.89 6.05 4.04
N ARG A 70 -2.87 6.67 3.45
CA ARG A 70 -2.93 8.01 2.84
C ARG A 70 -2.63 7.89 1.36
N ALA A 71 -3.47 8.51 0.52
CA ALA A 71 -3.23 8.59 -0.92
C ALA A 71 -2.78 9.99 -1.32
N PHE A 72 -1.72 10.02 -2.11
CA PHE A 72 -1.21 11.19 -2.80
C PHE A 72 -1.16 10.85 -4.29
N ILE A 73 -1.58 11.78 -5.16
CA ILE A 73 -1.66 11.55 -6.61
C ILE A 73 -0.92 12.65 -7.35
N ASN A 74 -0.49 12.36 -8.58
CA ASN A 74 0.15 13.33 -9.49
C ASN A 74 1.37 14.03 -8.86
N ARG A 75 2.15 13.27 -8.09
CA ARG A 75 3.36 13.71 -7.40
C ARG A 75 4.39 12.60 -7.51
N ASP A 76 5.61 12.97 -7.85
CA ASP A 76 6.76 12.08 -7.84
C ASP A 76 7.60 12.35 -6.58
N GLY A 77 8.23 11.31 -6.03
CA GLY A 77 9.28 11.45 -5.03
C GLY A 77 8.86 11.90 -3.62
N ILE A 78 7.58 11.71 -3.24
CA ILE A 78 7.12 11.96 -1.86
C ILE A 78 7.92 11.14 -0.87
N ASP A 79 8.55 11.78 0.11
CA ASP A 79 9.18 11.10 1.24
C ASP A 79 8.29 11.11 2.50
N PHE A 80 8.81 10.59 3.62
CA PHE A 80 8.07 10.56 4.88
C PHE A 80 7.78 11.97 5.44
N SER A 81 8.72 12.91 5.29
CA SER A 81 8.55 14.29 5.76
C SER A 81 7.41 14.99 4.99
N ASP A 82 7.36 14.78 3.68
CA ASP A 82 6.25 15.22 2.83
C ASP A 82 4.94 14.55 3.24
N ALA A 83 4.93 13.22 3.42
CA ALA A 83 3.74 12.45 3.79
C ALA A 83 3.14 12.83 5.16
N HIS A 84 3.94 13.36 6.09
CA HIS A 84 3.48 13.87 7.37
C HIS A 84 2.96 15.30 7.32
N SER A 85 3.50 16.14 6.44
CA SER A 85 3.20 17.58 6.40
C SER A 85 2.14 17.95 5.37
N MET A 86 2.03 17.18 4.29
CA MET A 86 1.08 17.42 3.22
C MET A 86 -0.30 16.88 3.54
N GLN A 87 -1.33 17.55 3.02
CA GLN A 87 -2.69 17.03 3.06
C GLN A 87 -2.83 15.90 2.01
N PRO A 88 -3.19 14.67 2.41
CA PRO A 88 -3.49 13.62 1.45
C PRO A 88 -4.77 13.94 0.70
N VAL A 89 -4.86 13.46 -0.55
CA VAL A 89 -6.11 13.57 -1.33
C VAL A 89 -7.24 12.83 -0.63
N GLN A 90 -6.90 11.68 -0.04
CA GLN A 90 -7.82 10.92 0.79
C GLN A 90 -7.03 10.10 1.82
N GLU A 91 -7.65 9.92 2.98
CA GLU A 91 -7.17 9.09 4.08
C GLU A 91 -8.27 8.08 4.44
N TRP A 92 -7.85 6.87 4.80
CA TRP A 92 -8.73 5.80 5.25
C TRP A 92 -8.18 5.17 6.52
N ASP A 93 -9.07 4.88 7.46
CA ASP A 93 -8.80 3.95 8.55
C ASP A 93 -9.03 2.53 8.00
N LEU A 94 -8.00 1.70 8.12
CA LEU A 94 -7.99 0.34 7.63
C LEU A 94 -8.32 -0.64 8.76
N VAL A 95 -9.05 -1.69 8.42
CA VAL A 95 -9.21 -2.88 9.26
C VAL A 95 -8.52 -4.07 8.62
N GLU A 96 -8.17 -5.07 9.45
CA GLU A 96 -7.62 -6.33 8.99
C GLU A 96 -8.56 -6.98 7.96
N ASN A 97 -8.02 -7.27 6.77
CA ASN A 97 -8.77 -7.74 5.62
C ASN A 97 -8.13 -9.00 5.05
N LEU A 98 -7.97 -10.01 5.92
CA LEU A 98 -7.29 -11.27 5.61
C LEU A 98 -7.90 -12.03 4.42
N GLN A 99 -9.19 -11.81 4.13
CA GLN A 99 -9.91 -12.44 3.01
C GLN A 99 -9.96 -11.57 1.75
N GLY A 100 -9.41 -10.34 1.78
CA GLY A 100 -9.40 -9.45 0.62
C GLY A 100 -10.80 -9.12 0.08
N LEU A 101 -11.78 -9.02 0.98
CA LEU A 101 -13.19 -8.74 0.67
C LEU A 101 -13.55 -7.27 0.89
N LEU A 102 -12.81 -6.58 1.75
CA LEU A 102 -13.04 -5.18 2.03
C LEU A 102 -12.40 -4.31 0.96
N GLU A 103 -13.18 -3.35 0.49
CA GLU A 103 -12.77 -2.34 -0.47
C GLU A 103 -13.05 -0.94 0.07
N TYR A 104 -12.09 -0.06 -0.10
CA TYR A 104 -12.14 1.34 0.28
C TYR A 104 -12.37 2.18 -0.97
N GLN A 105 -13.52 2.84 -1.04
CA GLN A 105 -13.87 3.68 -2.20
C GLN A 105 -13.03 4.95 -2.24
N THR A 106 -12.66 5.36 -3.45
CA THR A 106 -12.04 6.66 -3.73
C THR A 106 -13.11 7.73 -3.97
N ARG A 107 -12.78 8.98 -3.68
CA ARG A 107 -13.65 10.15 -3.92
C ARG A 107 -13.47 10.73 -5.32
#